data_AF-A0A520IDB4-F1
#
_entry.id   AF-A0A520IDB4-F1
#
_cell.length_a   1.000
_cell.length_b   1.000
_cell.length_c   1.000
_cell.angle_alpha   90.00
_cell.angle_beta   90.00
_cell.angle_gamma   90.00
#
_symmetry.space_group_name_H-M   'P 1'
#
loop_
_entity.id
_entity.type
_entity.pdbx_description
1 polymer ?
#
loop_
_entity_poly.entity_id
_entity_poly.type
_entity_poly.pdbx_seq_one_letter_code
_entity_poly.pdbx_strand_id
1 'polypeptide(L)'
;VASRYDGKVYSWDVVNEALNEDGTMRKSVFLQKLGDDFVTEAFKIAQSAAPNTLLYYNDYNNEQPAKRAGCIALIKKIQAAGVRIDGVGIQGHWHLGKMPLKDIEESILQYSALGIKVMFTELDIEVLKRDFQGADVGQRMRADSTTNPYKNGLPDSVQQQLASDYKDLFKLFLKYKDNITRVTFWGVNDGQSWLNGWPVPGRTNYPLLFDRNFKPKPAFYSVMSLKK
;
A
#
# COMPACT_ATOMS: atom_id res chain seq x y z
N VAL A 1 -16.07 -13.55 -11.06
CA VAL A 1 -14.94 -13.96 -10.20
C VAL A 1 -15.37 -14.11 -8.75
N ALA A 2 -15.86 -13.06 -8.09
CA ALA A 2 -16.28 -13.09 -6.69
C ALA A 2 -17.17 -14.30 -6.32
N SER A 3 -18.25 -14.57 -7.06
CA SER A 3 -19.15 -15.72 -6.78
C SER A 3 -18.47 -17.10 -6.81
N ARG A 4 -17.41 -17.27 -7.59
CA ARG A 4 -16.67 -18.55 -7.64
C ARG A 4 -15.91 -18.82 -6.33
N TYR A 5 -15.50 -17.75 -5.66
CA TYR A 5 -14.65 -17.77 -4.47
C TYR A 5 -15.36 -17.25 -3.22
N ASP A 6 -16.69 -17.11 -3.25
CA ASP A 6 -17.46 -16.74 -2.07
C ASP A 6 -17.25 -17.78 -0.97
N GLY A 7 -16.98 -17.29 0.26
CA GLY A 7 -16.59 -18.12 1.41
C GLY A 7 -15.20 -18.77 1.32
N LYS A 8 -14.43 -18.54 0.25
CA LYS A 8 -13.08 -19.12 0.05
C LYS A 8 -11.95 -18.11 0.19
N VAL A 9 -12.26 -16.82 0.10
CA VAL A 9 -11.30 -15.73 0.32
C VAL A 9 -11.77 -14.86 1.46
N TYR A 10 -10.83 -14.31 2.22
CA TYR A 10 -11.13 -13.45 3.36
C TYR A 10 -11.64 -12.06 2.91
N SER A 11 -11.08 -11.55 1.82
CA SER A 11 -11.30 -10.17 1.36
C SER A 11 -11.08 -9.99 -0.14
N TRP A 12 -11.68 -8.95 -0.72
CA TRP A 12 -11.43 -8.46 -2.08
C TRP A 12 -10.99 -7.00 -2.07
N ASP A 13 -9.94 -6.69 -2.81
CA ASP A 13 -9.72 -5.34 -3.32
C ASP A 13 -10.63 -5.17 -4.55
N VAL A 14 -11.79 -4.54 -4.35
CA VAL A 14 -12.85 -4.44 -5.37
C VAL A 14 -12.44 -3.48 -6.48
N VAL A 15 -11.83 -2.35 -6.10
CA VAL A 15 -11.28 -1.36 -7.02
C VAL A 15 -9.91 -0.95 -6.49
N ASN A 16 -8.95 -0.86 -7.41
CA ASN A 16 -7.58 -0.44 -7.15
C ASN A 16 -7.27 0.87 -7.91
N GLU A 17 -6.62 1.83 -7.25
CA GLU A 17 -5.97 3.01 -7.86
C GLU A 17 -6.87 3.91 -8.72
N ALA A 18 -8.12 4.12 -8.28
CA ALA A 18 -9.10 4.94 -8.99
C ALA A 18 -8.86 6.45 -8.84
N LEU A 19 -7.92 6.89 -7.99
CA LEU A 19 -7.68 8.30 -7.69
C LEU A 19 -6.32 8.77 -8.21
N ASN A 20 -6.27 10.04 -8.62
CA ASN A 20 -5.04 10.79 -8.84
C ASN A 20 -4.49 11.33 -7.51
N GLU A 21 -3.27 11.87 -7.53
CA GLU A 21 -2.62 12.43 -6.34
C GLU A 21 -3.35 13.63 -5.72
N ASP A 22 -4.16 14.35 -6.52
CA ASP A 22 -4.99 15.46 -6.05
C ASP A 22 -6.35 15.01 -5.47
N GLY A 23 -6.62 13.71 -5.44
CA GLY A 23 -7.88 13.13 -4.96
C GLY A 23 -9.01 13.13 -5.99
N THR A 24 -8.77 13.57 -7.22
CA THR A 24 -9.76 13.45 -8.31
C THR A 24 -9.76 12.03 -8.90
N MET A 25 -10.84 11.64 -9.57
CA MET A 25 -10.92 10.34 -10.25
C MET A 25 -9.91 10.27 -11.41
N ARG A 26 -9.14 9.17 -11.47
CA ARG A 26 -8.24 8.86 -12.59
C ARG A 26 -9.05 8.66 -13.86
N LYS A 27 -8.61 9.27 -14.97
CA LYS A 27 -9.23 9.14 -16.32
C LYS A 27 -8.97 7.77 -16.95
N SER A 28 -9.41 6.71 -16.29
CA SER A 28 -9.27 5.33 -16.73
C SER A 28 -10.28 4.97 -17.83
N VAL A 29 -10.06 3.86 -18.53
CA VAL A 29 -11.06 3.30 -19.46
C VAL A 29 -12.38 2.99 -18.76
N PHE A 30 -12.33 2.60 -17.47
CA PHE A 30 -13.53 2.33 -16.68
C PHE A 30 -14.34 3.61 -16.46
N LEU A 31 -13.69 4.70 -16.04
CA LEU A 31 -14.36 6.00 -15.88
C LEU A 31 -14.96 6.48 -17.22
N GLN A 32 -14.19 6.35 -18.32
CA GLN A 32 -14.63 6.77 -19.65
C GLN A 32 -15.83 5.97 -20.19
N LYS A 33 -15.97 4.70 -19.82
CA LYS A 33 -17.00 3.80 -20.37
C LYS A 33 -18.18 3.57 -19.42
N LEU A 34 -17.97 3.62 -18.13
CA LEU A 34 -18.95 3.29 -17.10
C LEU A 34 -19.39 4.53 -16.28
N GLY A 35 -18.70 5.66 -16.44
CA GLY A 35 -19.03 6.91 -15.76
C GLY A 35 -18.58 6.97 -14.30
N ASP A 36 -18.91 8.08 -13.63
CA ASP A 36 -18.42 8.44 -12.30
C ASP A 36 -18.85 7.49 -11.17
N ASP A 37 -19.84 6.63 -11.43
CA ASP A 37 -20.39 5.69 -10.46
C ASP A 37 -19.77 4.29 -10.56
N PHE A 38 -18.81 4.06 -11.47
CA PHE A 38 -18.27 2.72 -11.72
C PHE A 38 -17.70 2.05 -10.46
N VAL A 39 -17.13 2.83 -9.53
CA VAL A 39 -16.61 2.30 -8.26
C VAL A 39 -17.76 1.81 -7.40
N THR A 40 -18.79 2.62 -7.19
CA THR A 40 -19.97 2.24 -6.41
C THR A 40 -20.66 1.02 -7.00
N GLU A 41 -20.81 0.97 -8.33
CA GLU A 41 -21.39 -0.19 -9.02
C GLU A 41 -20.52 -1.45 -8.89
N ALA A 42 -19.19 -1.33 -8.94
CA ALA A 42 -18.29 -2.46 -8.72
C ALA A 42 -18.45 -3.05 -7.29
N PHE A 43 -18.56 -2.19 -6.27
CA PHE A 43 -18.85 -2.63 -4.90
C PHE A 43 -20.23 -3.28 -4.76
N LYS A 44 -21.26 -2.73 -5.42
CA LYS A 44 -22.62 -3.31 -5.41
C LYS A 44 -22.64 -4.71 -6.05
N ILE A 45 -21.94 -4.89 -7.16
CA ILE A 45 -21.78 -6.18 -7.83
C ILE A 45 -21.00 -7.15 -6.94
N ALA A 46 -19.89 -6.71 -6.34
CA ALA A 46 -19.08 -7.55 -5.46
C ALA A 46 -19.85 -8.00 -4.21
N GLN A 47 -20.60 -7.10 -3.57
CA GLN A 47 -21.48 -7.40 -2.45
C GLN A 47 -22.54 -8.45 -2.81
N SER A 48 -23.16 -8.32 -3.98
CA SER A 48 -24.16 -9.29 -4.45
C SER A 48 -23.53 -10.65 -4.76
N ALA A 49 -22.31 -10.65 -5.28
CA ALA A 49 -21.60 -11.85 -5.72
C ALA A 49 -20.93 -12.63 -4.57
N ALA A 50 -20.53 -11.95 -3.49
CA ALA A 50 -19.86 -12.53 -2.33
C ALA A 50 -20.32 -11.84 -1.03
N PRO A 51 -21.56 -12.09 -0.58
CA PRO A 51 -22.23 -11.30 0.45
C PRO A 51 -21.58 -11.38 1.83
N ASN A 52 -20.69 -12.35 2.09
CA ASN A 52 -20.01 -12.47 3.39
C ASN A 52 -18.50 -12.19 3.32
N THR A 53 -17.98 -11.82 2.15
CA THR A 53 -16.55 -11.52 1.95
C THR A 53 -16.29 -10.03 2.13
N LEU A 54 -15.23 -9.66 2.86
CA LEU A 54 -14.91 -8.25 3.14
C LEU A 54 -14.48 -7.52 1.85
N LEU A 55 -15.00 -6.30 1.64
CA LEU A 55 -14.80 -5.51 0.43
C LEU A 55 -13.98 -4.25 0.71
N TYR A 56 -12.92 -4.06 -0.07
CA TYR A 56 -11.95 -2.99 0.14
C TYR A 56 -11.71 -2.15 -1.11
N TYR A 57 -11.41 -0.88 -0.89
CA TYR A 57 -10.78 0.00 -1.88
C TYR A 57 -9.28 0.07 -1.60
N ASN A 58 -8.42 -0.16 -2.57
CA ASN A 58 -6.96 -0.15 -2.40
C ASN A 58 -6.31 0.94 -3.27
N ASP A 59 -5.31 1.65 -2.75
CA ASP A 59 -4.59 2.68 -3.51
C ASP A 59 -3.22 2.99 -2.88
N TYR A 60 -2.26 3.45 -3.68
CA TYR A 60 -1.01 4.04 -3.17
C TYR A 60 -1.20 5.52 -2.84
N ASN A 61 -0.36 6.07 -1.96
CA ASN A 61 -0.35 7.48 -1.57
C ASN A 61 -1.69 8.01 -1.02
N ASN A 62 -2.69 7.16 -0.76
CA ASN A 62 -3.97 7.61 -0.23
C ASN A 62 -3.86 8.10 1.22
N GLU A 63 -2.71 7.91 1.87
CA GLU A 63 -2.36 8.56 3.12
C GLU A 63 -2.02 10.05 2.97
N GLN A 64 -1.63 10.51 1.77
CA GLN A 64 -1.28 11.91 1.50
C GLN A 64 -2.52 12.81 1.56
N PRO A 65 -2.46 14.04 2.12
CA PRO A 65 -3.66 14.81 2.47
C PRO A 65 -4.68 15.02 1.35
N ALA A 66 -4.24 15.36 0.13
CA ALA A 66 -5.14 15.60 -1.00
C ALA A 66 -5.82 14.31 -1.48
N LYS A 67 -5.03 13.26 -1.75
CA LYS A 67 -5.55 11.95 -2.16
C LYS A 67 -6.41 11.30 -1.06
N ARG A 68 -6.04 11.48 0.21
CA ARG A 68 -6.83 11.07 1.37
C ARG A 68 -8.23 11.69 1.37
N ALA A 69 -8.33 12.98 1.11
CA ALA A 69 -9.62 13.67 1.04
C ALA A 69 -10.50 13.11 -0.10
N GLY A 70 -9.91 12.86 -1.28
CA GLY A 70 -10.60 12.19 -2.39
C GLY A 70 -11.07 10.78 -2.03
N CYS A 71 -10.22 9.99 -1.37
CA CYS A 71 -10.54 8.64 -0.90
C CYS A 71 -11.69 8.65 0.12
N ILE A 72 -11.69 9.57 1.08
CA ILE A 72 -12.79 9.76 2.04
C ILE A 72 -14.10 10.11 1.32
N ALA A 73 -14.05 10.99 0.32
CA ALA A 73 -15.24 11.34 -0.46
C ALA A 73 -15.78 10.14 -1.25
N LEU A 74 -14.91 9.33 -1.84
CA LEU A 74 -15.27 8.10 -2.55
C LEU A 74 -15.91 7.07 -1.62
N ILE A 75 -15.31 6.82 -0.45
CA ILE A 75 -15.86 5.90 0.57
C ILE A 75 -17.26 6.36 1.01
N LYS A 76 -17.42 7.66 1.31
CA LYS A 76 -18.73 8.24 1.67
C LYS A 76 -19.75 8.10 0.55
N LYS A 77 -19.35 8.24 -0.71
CA LYS A 77 -20.22 8.03 -1.88
C LYS A 77 -20.73 6.59 -1.95
N ILE A 78 -19.86 5.60 -1.72
CA ILE A 78 -20.23 4.17 -1.68
C ILE A 78 -21.21 3.92 -0.52
N GLN A 79 -20.91 4.41 0.68
CA GLN A 79 -21.76 4.27 1.86
C GLN A 79 -23.14 4.93 1.67
N ALA A 80 -23.18 6.14 1.10
CA ALA A 80 -24.43 6.87 0.83
C ALA A 80 -25.34 6.16 -0.18
N ALA A 81 -24.79 5.31 -1.05
CA ALA A 81 -25.55 4.47 -1.96
C ALA A 81 -26.11 3.19 -1.30
N GLY A 82 -25.92 3.01 0.00
CA GLY A 82 -26.34 1.80 0.73
C GLY A 82 -25.49 0.57 0.40
N VAL A 83 -24.30 0.78 -0.17
CA VAL A 83 -23.37 -0.29 -0.56
C VAL A 83 -22.33 -0.48 0.54
N ARG A 84 -22.01 -1.75 0.85
CA ARG A 84 -21.01 -2.11 1.85
C ARG A 84 -19.60 -1.82 1.33
N ILE A 85 -18.82 -1.16 2.18
CA ILE A 85 -17.36 -1.07 2.11
C ILE A 85 -16.82 -1.34 3.51
N ASP A 86 -16.01 -2.38 3.63
CA ASP A 86 -15.55 -2.89 4.93
C ASP A 86 -14.21 -2.29 5.35
N GLY A 87 -13.45 -1.77 4.38
CA GLY A 87 -12.20 -1.09 4.67
C GLY A 87 -11.54 -0.43 3.47
N VAL A 88 -10.37 0.13 3.76
CA VAL A 88 -9.48 0.76 2.80
C VAL A 88 -8.06 0.23 2.97
N GLY A 89 -7.42 -0.08 1.85
CA GLY A 89 -6.02 -0.45 1.75
C GLY A 89 -5.15 0.78 1.47
N ILE A 90 -4.13 0.96 2.30
CA ILE A 90 -2.98 1.83 2.04
C ILE A 90 -1.87 0.90 1.51
N GLN A 91 -1.45 1.05 0.26
CA GLN A 91 -0.43 0.16 -0.32
C GLN A 91 0.86 0.15 0.52
N GLY A 92 1.37 1.33 0.89
CA GLY A 92 2.55 1.43 1.77
C GLY A 92 3.89 1.32 1.03
N HIS A 93 3.95 1.81 -0.21
CA HIS A 93 5.17 1.95 -0.99
C HIS A 93 5.93 3.24 -0.62
N TRP A 94 6.80 3.16 0.39
CA TRP A 94 7.48 4.33 0.95
C TRP A 94 8.99 4.34 0.71
N HIS A 95 9.65 5.41 1.13
CA HIS A 95 11.08 5.63 0.92
C HIS A 95 11.88 5.70 2.20
N LEU A 96 13.04 5.07 2.17
CA LEU A 96 14.02 5.13 3.25
C LEU A 96 14.29 6.58 3.72
N GLY A 97 14.19 6.80 5.02
CA GLY A 97 14.42 8.08 5.70
C GLY A 97 13.33 9.14 5.46
N LYS A 98 12.21 8.76 4.81
CA LYS A 98 11.12 9.68 4.44
C LYS A 98 9.74 9.12 4.77
N MET A 99 9.62 8.35 5.86
CA MET A 99 8.33 7.79 6.29
C MET A 99 7.34 8.92 6.66
N PRO A 100 6.17 9.00 6.02
CA PRO A 100 5.17 10.02 6.32
C PRO A 100 4.32 9.61 7.55
N LEU A 101 4.96 9.32 8.70
CA LEU A 101 4.31 8.73 9.88
C LEU A 101 3.09 9.54 10.36
N LYS A 102 3.19 10.88 10.32
CA LYS A 102 2.08 11.77 10.68
C LYS A 102 0.88 11.57 9.74
N ASP A 103 1.11 11.55 8.44
CA ASP A 103 0.05 11.38 7.46
C ASP A 103 -0.55 9.96 7.54
N ILE A 104 0.26 8.93 7.79
CA ILE A 104 -0.20 7.56 8.02
C ILE A 104 -1.12 7.51 9.24
N GLU A 105 -0.72 8.12 10.36
CA GLU A 105 -1.50 8.19 11.59
C GLU A 105 -2.83 8.91 11.39
N GLU A 106 -2.81 10.08 10.75
CA GLU A 106 -4.03 10.83 10.42
C GLU A 106 -4.96 10.02 9.51
N SER A 107 -4.41 9.25 8.57
CA SER A 107 -5.18 8.40 7.66
C SER A 107 -5.86 7.25 8.39
N ILE A 108 -5.14 6.58 9.31
CA ILE A 108 -5.73 5.53 10.14
C ILE A 108 -6.94 6.09 10.91
N LEU A 109 -6.78 7.26 11.53
CA LEU A 109 -7.83 7.91 12.30
C LEU A 109 -9.03 8.32 11.42
N GLN A 110 -8.78 9.01 10.31
CA GLN A 110 -9.84 9.54 9.45
C GLN A 110 -10.63 8.44 8.75
N TYR A 111 -9.96 7.38 8.27
CA TYR A 111 -10.65 6.24 7.67
C TYR A 111 -11.45 5.46 8.72
N SER A 112 -10.89 5.24 9.90
CA SER A 112 -11.61 4.57 10.99
C SER A 112 -12.84 5.34 11.45
N ALA A 113 -12.81 6.68 11.41
CA ALA A 113 -13.96 7.52 11.73
C ALA A 113 -15.14 7.35 10.75
N LEU A 114 -14.94 6.73 9.58
CA LEU A 114 -16.00 6.34 8.65
C LEU A 114 -16.65 4.99 9.00
N GLY A 115 -16.22 4.35 10.09
CA GLY A 115 -16.73 3.05 10.53
C GLY A 115 -16.14 1.85 9.77
N ILE A 116 -15.05 2.04 9.03
CA ILE A 116 -14.38 1.00 8.25
C ILE A 116 -13.00 0.65 8.84
N LYS A 117 -12.42 -0.48 8.40
CA LYS A 117 -11.06 -0.89 8.82
C LYS A 117 -9.98 -0.39 7.87
N VAL A 118 -8.74 -0.35 8.36
CA VAL A 118 -7.55 -0.01 7.56
C VAL A 118 -6.68 -1.23 7.38
N MET A 119 -6.10 -1.37 6.18
CA MET A 119 -5.09 -2.38 5.88
C MET A 119 -3.85 -1.72 5.29
N PHE A 120 -2.68 -2.28 5.58
CA PHE A 120 -1.46 -2.03 4.83
C PHE A 120 -1.23 -3.21 3.88
N THR A 121 -1.35 -2.98 2.59
CA THR A 121 -1.63 -4.06 1.63
C THR A 121 -0.41 -4.54 0.85
N GLU A 122 0.55 -3.65 0.60
CA GLU A 122 1.69 -3.84 -0.32
C GLU A 122 2.98 -3.24 0.25
N LEU A 123 3.19 -3.41 1.56
CA LEU A 123 4.26 -2.74 2.29
C LEU A 123 5.64 -3.10 1.75
N ASP A 124 6.38 -2.06 1.32
CA ASP A 124 7.80 -2.11 1.05
C ASP A 124 8.45 -0.71 1.26
N ILE A 125 9.74 -0.68 1.60
CA ILE A 125 10.48 0.58 1.79
C ILE A 125 11.63 0.64 0.79
N GLU A 126 11.46 1.41 -0.27
CA GLU A 126 12.47 1.59 -1.31
C GLU A 126 13.71 2.30 -0.74
N VAL A 127 14.87 1.63 -0.83
CA VAL A 127 16.17 2.17 -0.39
C VAL A 127 16.92 2.89 -1.51
N LEU A 128 16.47 2.74 -2.76
CA LEU A 128 17.08 3.35 -3.92
C LEU A 128 16.42 4.70 -4.22
N LYS A 129 17.22 5.68 -4.65
CA LYS A 129 16.68 7.00 -4.97
C LYS A 129 15.88 6.96 -6.27
N ARG A 130 14.79 7.73 -6.29
CA ARG A 130 14.03 8.12 -7.48
C ARG A 130 13.59 9.59 -7.37
N ASP A 131 13.22 10.16 -8.51
CA ASP A 131 12.85 11.58 -8.66
C ASP A 131 11.34 11.86 -8.47
N PHE A 132 10.54 10.83 -8.20
CA PHE A 132 9.11 10.92 -7.90
C PHE A 132 8.70 10.02 -6.72
N GLN A 133 7.45 10.14 -6.29
CA GLN A 133 6.82 9.29 -5.27
C GLN A 133 5.63 8.53 -5.86
N GLY A 134 5.20 7.45 -5.19
CA GLY A 134 4.06 6.63 -5.59
C GLY A 134 4.42 5.29 -6.24
N ALA A 135 3.44 4.64 -6.84
CA ALA A 135 3.58 3.29 -7.38
C ALA A 135 3.05 3.17 -8.82
N ASP A 136 2.99 4.27 -9.57
CA ASP A 136 2.55 4.25 -10.97
C ASP A 136 3.59 3.49 -11.84
N VAL A 137 3.33 2.22 -12.07
CA VAL A 137 4.15 1.32 -12.90
C VAL A 137 4.23 1.74 -14.37
N GLY A 138 3.53 2.80 -14.80
CA GLY A 138 3.73 3.45 -16.10
C GLY A 138 4.93 4.40 -16.13
N GLN A 139 5.39 4.90 -14.97
CA GLN A 139 6.51 5.84 -14.89
C GLN A 139 7.86 5.15 -15.04
N ARG A 140 8.83 5.79 -15.67
CA ARG A 140 10.18 5.26 -15.88
C ARG A 140 11.22 6.31 -15.57
N MET A 141 12.38 5.85 -15.13
CA MET A 141 13.57 6.70 -14.97
C MET A 141 14.68 6.22 -15.89
N ARG A 142 15.54 7.14 -16.30
CA ARG A 142 16.77 6.79 -17.01
C ARG A 142 17.77 6.18 -16.03
N ALA A 143 18.40 5.07 -16.42
CA ALA A 143 19.51 4.50 -15.66
C ALA A 143 20.75 5.41 -15.73
N ASP A 144 21.39 5.63 -14.58
CA ASP A 144 22.73 6.22 -14.49
C ASP A 144 23.57 5.54 -13.40
N SER A 145 24.82 5.98 -13.22
CA SER A 145 25.76 5.40 -12.26
C SER A 145 25.31 5.49 -10.79
N THR A 146 24.35 6.36 -10.48
CA THR A 146 23.82 6.60 -9.13
C THR A 146 22.51 5.85 -8.87
N THR A 147 21.86 5.31 -9.90
CA THR A 147 20.58 4.61 -9.76
C THR A 147 20.67 3.21 -9.14
N ASN A 148 21.85 2.56 -9.16
CA ASN A 148 22.06 1.23 -8.58
C ASN A 148 23.34 1.11 -7.72
N PRO A 149 23.47 1.89 -6.63
CA PRO A 149 24.70 1.99 -5.84
C PRO A 149 24.98 0.74 -4.99
N TYR A 150 23.98 -0.11 -4.75
CA TYR A 150 24.06 -1.22 -3.79
C TYR A 150 24.09 -2.60 -4.46
N LYS A 151 24.65 -2.68 -5.68
CA LYS A 151 24.69 -3.93 -6.47
C LYS A 151 25.34 -5.11 -5.73
N ASN A 152 26.37 -4.84 -4.93
CA ASN A 152 27.18 -5.86 -4.27
C ASN A 152 26.84 -6.02 -2.77
N GLY A 153 25.82 -5.33 -2.27
CA GLY A 153 25.41 -5.37 -0.86
C GLY A 153 24.85 -4.03 -0.39
N LEU A 154 23.98 -4.10 0.61
CA LEU A 154 23.44 -2.92 1.28
C LEU A 154 24.38 -2.51 2.43
N PRO A 155 24.92 -1.28 2.45
CA PRO A 155 25.79 -0.83 3.54
C PRO A 155 25.09 -0.88 4.90
N ASP A 156 25.83 -1.14 5.97
CA ASP A 156 25.28 -1.26 7.33
C ASP A 156 24.52 -0.02 7.78
N SER A 157 24.99 1.19 7.46
CA SER A 157 24.26 2.43 7.76
C SER A 157 22.88 2.47 7.13
N VAL A 158 22.74 1.97 5.90
CA VAL A 158 21.47 1.89 5.18
C VAL A 158 20.59 0.77 5.74
N GLN A 159 21.18 -0.36 6.14
CA GLN A 159 20.46 -1.43 6.85
C GLN A 159 19.87 -0.94 8.18
N GLN A 160 20.63 -0.18 8.97
CA GLN A 160 20.17 0.34 10.25
C GLN A 160 19.09 1.42 10.08
N GLN A 161 19.21 2.30 9.08
CA GLN A 161 18.14 3.24 8.76
C GLN A 161 16.86 2.50 8.37
N LEU A 162 16.95 1.47 7.52
CA LEU A 162 15.79 0.67 7.11
C LEU A 162 15.15 -0.03 8.31
N ALA A 163 15.98 -0.53 9.22
CA ALA A 163 15.50 -1.15 10.45
C ALA A 163 14.81 -0.14 11.38
N SER A 164 15.28 1.10 11.46
CA SER A 164 14.63 2.17 12.21
C SER A 164 13.28 2.55 11.61
N ASP A 165 13.21 2.73 10.30
CA ASP A 165 11.97 3.12 9.60
C ASP A 165 10.88 2.06 9.79
N TYR A 166 11.23 0.77 9.60
CA TYR A 166 10.29 -0.32 9.88
C TYR A 166 9.89 -0.39 11.35
N LYS A 167 10.80 -0.14 12.28
CA LYS A 167 10.50 -0.13 13.72
C LYS A 167 9.50 0.96 14.06
N ASP A 168 9.69 2.18 13.55
CA ASP A 168 8.81 3.30 13.85
C ASP A 168 7.44 3.13 13.19
N LEU A 169 7.40 2.58 11.98
CA LEU A 169 6.16 2.20 11.31
C LEU A 169 5.40 1.14 12.10
N PHE A 170 6.04 0.06 12.55
CA PHE A 170 5.37 -0.99 13.31
C PHE A 170 4.97 -0.56 14.73
N LYS A 171 5.68 0.39 15.36
CA LYS A 171 5.20 1.03 16.60
C LYS A 171 3.87 1.76 16.35
N LEU A 172 3.77 2.49 15.25
CA LEU A 172 2.53 3.17 14.87
C LEU A 172 1.41 2.16 14.58
N PHE A 173 1.70 1.07 13.86
CA PHE A 173 0.71 0.02 13.61
C PHE A 173 0.22 -0.64 14.90
N LEU A 174 1.13 -0.92 15.85
CA LEU A 174 0.75 -1.48 17.15
C LEU A 174 -0.07 -0.51 17.99
N LYS A 175 0.20 0.79 17.91
CA LYS A 175 -0.60 1.84 18.56
C LYS A 175 -2.06 1.82 18.09
N TYR A 176 -2.31 1.49 16.82
CA TYR A 176 -3.63 1.46 16.20
C TYR A 176 -4.10 0.05 15.79
N LYS A 177 -3.65 -0.98 16.51
CA LYS A 177 -3.94 -2.39 16.19
C LYS A 177 -5.43 -2.75 16.14
N ASP A 178 -6.29 -1.99 16.81
CA ASP A 178 -7.74 -2.23 16.82
C ASP A 178 -8.42 -1.65 15.57
N ASN A 179 -7.76 -0.70 14.89
CA ASN A 179 -8.19 -0.08 13.64
C ASN A 179 -7.62 -0.79 12.40
N ILE A 180 -6.45 -1.41 12.55
CA ILE A 180 -5.70 -2.07 11.47
C ILE A 180 -5.96 -3.58 11.51
N THR A 181 -6.51 -4.15 10.42
CA THR A 181 -6.79 -5.59 10.36
C THR A 181 -5.68 -6.42 9.75
N ARG A 182 -4.84 -5.82 8.90
CA ARG A 182 -3.80 -6.54 8.17
C ARG A 182 -2.63 -5.62 7.83
N VAL A 183 -1.42 -6.17 7.94
CA VAL A 183 -0.18 -5.63 7.34
C VAL A 183 0.40 -6.72 6.45
N THR A 184 0.63 -6.41 5.18
CA THR A 184 1.14 -7.36 4.18
C THR A 184 2.30 -6.73 3.44
N PHE A 185 3.42 -7.46 3.40
CA PHE A 185 4.59 -7.08 2.64
C PHE A 185 4.42 -7.44 1.16
N TRP A 186 4.90 -6.58 0.26
CA TRP A 186 4.83 -6.85 -1.19
C TRP A 186 5.98 -7.72 -1.68
N GLY A 187 5.99 -8.95 -1.17
CA GLY A 187 7.01 -9.96 -1.42
C GLY A 187 7.55 -10.55 -0.14
N VAL A 188 8.26 -11.67 -0.27
CA VAL A 188 8.86 -12.38 0.88
C VAL A 188 10.30 -11.91 1.10
N ASN A 189 11.08 -11.81 0.03
CA ASN A 189 12.49 -11.44 0.10
C ASN A 189 12.90 -10.39 -0.95
N ASP A 190 14.00 -9.69 -0.68
CA ASP A 190 14.50 -8.60 -1.50
C ASP A 190 14.71 -8.94 -2.99
N GLY A 191 14.99 -10.21 -3.32
CA GLY A 191 15.19 -10.66 -4.71
C GLY A 191 13.90 -10.73 -5.53
N GLN A 192 12.74 -10.80 -4.88
CA GLN A 192 11.43 -10.91 -5.53
C GLN A 192 10.72 -9.57 -5.68
N SER A 193 11.26 -8.49 -5.08
CA SER A 193 10.62 -7.18 -5.14
C SER A 193 10.58 -6.64 -6.57
N TRP A 194 9.41 -6.14 -6.97
CA TRP A 194 9.19 -5.41 -8.22
C TRP A 194 10.10 -4.18 -8.37
N LEU A 195 10.56 -3.59 -7.26
CA LEU A 195 11.47 -2.44 -7.24
C LEU A 195 12.89 -2.75 -7.77
N ASN A 196 13.20 -4.03 -8.02
CA ASN A 196 14.40 -4.42 -8.78
C ASN A 196 14.24 -4.16 -10.29
N GLY A 197 13.00 -4.21 -10.79
CA GLY A 197 12.67 -4.03 -12.21
C GLY A 197 12.10 -2.65 -12.56
N TRP A 198 11.71 -1.86 -11.56
CA TRP A 198 11.05 -0.57 -11.74
C TRP A 198 11.57 0.47 -10.72
N PRO A 199 11.61 1.78 -11.07
CA PRO A 199 11.37 2.37 -12.39
C PRO A 199 12.56 2.29 -13.35
N VAL A 200 13.69 1.79 -12.85
CA VAL A 200 14.88 1.45 -13.65
C VAL A 200 15.06 -0.08 -13.61
N PRO A 201 15.02 -0.76 -14.76
CA PRO A 201 15.25 -2.20 -14.83
C PRO A 201 16.66 -2.62 -14.39
N GLY A 202 16.77 -3.74 -13.68
CA GLY A 202 18.06 -4.34 -13.33
C GLY A 202 18.74 -3.74 -12.09
N ARG A 203 18.00 -2.98 -11.28
CA ARG A 203 18.50 -2.46 -10.00
C ARG A 203 18.53 -3.57 -8.94
N THR A 204 19.34 -3.35 -7.91
CA THR A 204 19.46 -4.24 -6.75
C THR A 204 18.91 -3.50 -5.52
N ASN A 205 17.61 -3.69 -5.27
CA ASN A 205 16.91 -3.06 -4.16
C ASN A 205 16.87 -3.98 -2.93
N TYR A 206 16.53 -3.42 -1.77
CA TYR A 206 16.50 -4.15 -0.48
C TYR A 206 15.31 -3.77 0.39
N PRO A 207 14.07 -3.83 -0.11
CA PRO A 207 12.97 -3.12 0.55
C PRO A 207 12.23 -3.95 1.60
N LEU A 208 12.52 -5.25 1.74
CA LEU A 208 11.76 -6.19 2.58
C LEU A 208 12.53 -6.63 3.84
N LEU A 209 11.94 -7.53 4.63
CA LEU A 209 12.52 -8.00 5.90
C LEU A 209 13.55 -9.14 5.72
N PHE A 210 13.55 -9.83 4.59
CA PHE A 210 14.45 -10.95 4.30
C PHE A 210 15.34 -10.63 3.10
N ASP A 211 16.61 -11.02 3.19
CA ASP A 211 17.56 -10.89 2.11
C ASP A 211 17.30 -11.93 0.99
N ARG A 212 18.06 -11.82 -0.11
CA ARG A 212 17.94 -12.71 -1.29
C ARG A 212 18.15 -14.21 -0.99
N ASN A 213 18.73 -14.55 0.16
CA ASN A 213 18.96 -15.92 0.61
C ASN A 213 17.97 -16.36 1.71
N PHE A 214 16.84 -15.63 1.85
CA PHE A 214 15.83 -15.83 2.88
C PHE A 214 16.36 -15.70 4.32
N LYS A 215 17.46 -14.98 4.53
CA LYS A 215 17.96 -14.67 5.88
C LYS A 215 17.30 -13.38 6.40
N PRO A 216 16.87 -13.36 7.67
CA PRO A 216 16.29 -12.16 8.27
C PRO A 216 17.31 -11.03 8.35
N LYS A 217 16.92 -9.84 7.90
CA LYS A 217 17.73 -8.61 7.95
C LYS A 217 17.60 -7.93 9.31
N PRO A 218 18.45 -6.94 9.64
CA PRO A 218 18.28 -6.11 10.85
C PRO A 218 16.87 -5.55 11.04
N ALA A 219 16.18 -5.19 9.94
CA ALA A 219 14.79 -4.74 9.96
C ALA A 219 13.81 -5.77 10.53
N PHE A 220 13.98 -7.06 10.21
CA PHE A 220 13.17 -8.14 10.78
C PHE A 220 13.27 -8.16 12.31
N TYR A 221 14.51 -8.18 12.83
CA TYR A 221 14.75 -8.23 14.27
C TYR A 221 14.25 -6.98 14.99
N SER A 222 14.38 -5.80 14.36
CA SER A 222 13.85 -4.55 14.90
C SER A 222 12.32 -4.56 15.04
N VAL A 223 11.60 -5.08 14.04
CA VAL A 223 10.13 -5.27 14.14
C VAL A 223 9.77 -6.28 15.21
N MET A 224 10.44 -7.44 15.22
CA MET A 224 10.16 -8.50 16.19
C MET A 224 10.44 -8.07 17.64
N SER A 225 11.39 -7.17 17.87
CA SER A 225 11.71 -6.63 19.20
C SER A 225 10.57 -5.81 19.83
N LEU A 226 9.57 -5.38 19.04
CA LEU A 226 8.42 -4.62 19.53
C LEU A 226 7.38 -5.52 20.19
N LYS A 227 7.43 -6.83 19.93
CA LYS A 227 6.59 -7.82 20.59
C LYS A 227 7.20 -8.13 21.96
N LYS A 228 6.55 -7.64 23.02
CA LYS A 228 6.75 -8.11 24.39
C LYS A 228 5.77 -9.23 24.69
#